data_AF-A0A370DD01-F1
#
_entry.id   AF-A0A370DD01-F1
#
_cell.length_a   1.000
_cell.length_b   1.000
_cell.length_c   1.000
_cell.angle_alpha   90.00
_cell.angle_beta   90.00
_cell.angle_gamma   90.00
#
_symmetry.space_group_name_H-M   'P 1'
#
loop_
_entity.id
_entity.type
_entity.pdbx_description
1 polymer ?
#
loop_
_entity_poly.entity_id
_entity_poly.type
_entity_poly.pdbx_seq_one_letter_code
_entity_poly.pdbx_strand_id
1 'polypeptide(L)'
;MTDELFVVKESDIHGKGLFASCNISEGDIIGIIKYNPVEEDGPYVLWVNETLGIQVDCDLKYINHNPEPNACYCEDLQVIAIKNIKTGDEITHDYGDDWI
;
A
#
# COMPACT_ATOMS: atom_id res chain seq x y z
N MET A 1 12.83 18.90 -2.13
CA MET A 1 12.55 17.48 -2.39
C MET A 1 11.94 16.97 -1.11
N THR A 2 10.68 16.58 -1.13
CA THR A 2 10.08 15.85 0.00
C THR A 2 10.80 14.51 0.07
N ASP A 3 11.48 14.24 1.18
CA ASP A 3 12.05 12.91 1.41
C ASP A 3 10.89 11.90 1.35
N GLU A 4 11.00 10.90 0.46
CA GLU A 4 9.99 9.85 0.37
C GLU A 4 10.02 9.03 1.66
N LEU A 5 8.84 8.83 2.27
CA LEU A 5 8.68 8.10 3.54
C LEU A 5 8.96 6.59 3.41
N PHE A 6 9.15 6.11 2.18
CA PHE A 6 9.33 4.70 1.88
C PHE A 6 10.35 4.47 0.77
N VAL A 7 10.75 3.22 0.62
CA VAL A 7 11.60 2.71 -0.47
C VAL A 7 11.12 1.32 -0.91
N VAL A 8 11.28 0.98 -2.18
CA VAL A 8 10.95 -0.35 -2.72
C VAL A 8 12.16 -1.27 -2.62
N LYS A 9 11.97 -2.48 -2.08
CA LYS A 9 13.01 -3.52 -1.97
C LYS A 9 12.40 -4.90 -2.23
N GLU A 10 13.22 -5.94 -2.30
CA GLU A 10 12.74 -7.33 -2.25
C GLU A 10 12.10 -7.59 -0.89
N SER A 11 10.97 -8.30 -0.90
CA SER A 11 10.17 -8.64 0.27
C SER A 11 10.36 -10.10 0.65
N ASP A 12 10.39 -10.35 1.96
CA ASP A 12 10.35 -11.71 2.50
C ASP A 12 8.93 -12.31 2.46
N ILE A 13 7.90 -11.48 2.24
CA ILE A 13 6.50 -11.91 2.06
C ILE A 13 6.29 -12.40 0.63
N HIS A 14 6.44 -11.50 -0.35
CA HIS A 14 6.25 -11.83 -1.75
C HIS A 14 6.85 -10.77 -2.69
N GLY A 15 7.68 -11.20 -3.64
CA GLY A 15 8.23 -10.33 -4.69
C GLY A 15 8.88 -9.06 -4.14
N LYS A 16 8.34 -7.90 -4.52
CA LYS A 16 8.77 -6.60 -3.98
C LYS A 16 7.86 -6.14 -2.86
N GLY A 17 8.45 -5.44 -1.90
CA GLY A 17 7.77 -4.80 -0.78
C GLY A 17 8.05 -3.31 -0.70
N LEU A 18 7.15 -2.60 -0.05
CA LEU A 18 7.31 -1.20 0.33
C LEU A 18 7.85 -1.13 1.76
N PHE A 19 8.97 -0.45 2.00
CA PHE A 19 9.61 -0.39 3.32
C PHE A 19 9.74 1.05 3.79
N ALA A 20 9.50 1.31 5.07
CA ALA A 20 9.64 2.64 5.63
C ALA A 20 11.11 3.12 5.56
N SER A 21 11.34 4.30 4.99
CA SER A 21 12.67 4.92 4.88
C SER A 21 13.05 5.69 6.15
N CYS A 22 12.05 6.04 6.97
CA CYS A 22 12.14 6.72 8.25
C CYS A 22 11.07 6.17 9.21
N ASN A 23 11.03 6.66 10.44
CA ASN A 23 9.91 6.35 11.34
C ASN A 23 8.66 7.10 10.86
N ILE A 24 7.54 6.39 10.76
CA ILE A 24 6.23 6.91 10.36
C ILE A 24 5.30 6.75 11.56
N SER A 25 4.63 7.83 11.95
CA SER A 25 3.71 7.83 13.08
C SER A 25 2.35 7.29 12.66
N GLU A 26 1.63 6.70 13.60
CA GLU A 26 0.20 6.41 13.42
C GLU A 26 -0.56 7.67 12.96
N GLY A 27 -1.36 7.53 11.90
CA GLY A 27 -2.12 8.62 11.27
C GLY A 27 -1.36 9.40 10.19
N ASP A 28 -0.05 9.18 10.01
CA ASP A 28 0.69 9.84 8.93
C ASP A 28 0.26 9.33 7.55
N ILE A 29 0.20 10.25 6.59
CA ILE A 29 -0.04 9.93 5.17
C ILE A 29 1.27 9.42 4.57
N ILE A 30 1.31 8.14 4.22
CA ILE A 30 2.44 7.48 3.57
C ILE A 30 2.53 7.92 2.10
N GLY A 31 1.39 8.04 1.44
CA GLY A 31 1.31 8.48 0.05
C GLY A 31 -0.12 8.57 -0.48
N ILE A 32 -0.24 9.03 -1.72
CA ILE A 32 -1.52 9.08 -2.45
C ILE A 32 -1.38 8.16 -3.65
N ILE A 33 -2.36 7.27 -3.83
CA ILE A 33 -2.43 6.36 -4.98
C ILE A 33 -2.52 7.17 -6.26
N LYS A 34 -1.57 6.95 -7.16
CA LYS A 34 -1.72 7.30 -8.58
C LYS A 34 -2.24 6.06 -9.29
N TYR A 35 -3.20 6.24 -10.19
CA TYR A 35 -3.86 5.10 -10.81
C TYR A 35 -4.36 5.42 -12.22
N ASN A 36 -4.68 4.36 -12.94
CA ASN A 36 -5.48 4.40 -14.16
C ASN A 36 -6.80 3.64 -13.92
N PRO A 37 -7.97 4.17 -14.33
CA PRO A 37 -9.23 3.43 -14.23
C PRO A 37 -9.21 2.22 -15.17
N VAL A 38 -9.76 1.10 -14.72
CA VAL A 38 -9.87 -0.15 -15.49
C VAL A 38 -11.23 -0.80 -15.29
N GLU A 39 -11.68 -1.55 -16.29
CA GLU A 39 -12.92 -2.33 -16.27
C GLU A 39 -12.67 -3.84 -16.17
N GLU A 40 -11.40 -4.26 -16.22
CA GLU A 40 -10.96 -5.66 -16.16
C GLU A 40 -10.00 -5.86 -14.98
N ASP A 41 -10.05 -7.06 -14.41
CA ASP A 41 -9.14 -7.45 -13.33
C ASP A 41 -7.72 -7.71 -13.85
N GLY A 42 -6.73 -7.56 -12.96
CA GLY A 42 -5.34 -7.78 -13.32
C GLY A 42 -4.36 -7.41 -12.19
N PRO A 43 -3.05 -7.50 -12.48
CA PRO A 43 -2.03 -7.15 -11.51
C PRO A 43 -2.18 -5.71 -11.02
N TYR A 44 -2.18 -5.54 -9.69
CA TYR A 44 -2.28 -4.25 -9.00
C TYR A 44 -3.60 -3.51 -9.24
N VAL A 45 -4.66 -4.21 -9.62
CA VAL A 45 -6.01 -3.66 -9.69
C VAL A 45 -6.64 -3.73 -8.30
N LEU A 46 -7.14 -2.60 -7.82
CA LEU A 46 -7.98 -2.49 -6.64
C LEU A 46 -9.40 -2.16 -7.09
N TRP A 47 -10.39 -2.91 -6.61
CA TRP A 47 -11.79 -2.65 -6.90
C TRP A 47 -12.36 -1.63 -5.91
N VAL A 48 -12.75 -0.45 -6.41
CA VAL A 48 -13.34 0.63 -5.60
C VAL A 48 -14.84 0.40 -5.40
N ASN A 49 -15.49 -0.18 -6.41
CA ASN A 49 -16.88 -0.64 -6.35
C ASN A 49 -17.10 -1.75 -7.40
N GLU A 50 -18.32 -2.25 -7.51
CA GLU A 50 -18.70 -3.36 -8.41
C GLU A 50 -18.36 -3.13 -9.90
N THR A 51 -18.14 -1.89 -10.32
CA THR A 51 -17.93 -1.54 -11.74
C THR A 51 -16.65 -0.76 -12.02
N LEU A 52 -15.95 -0.30 -10.98
CA LEU A 52 -14.77 0.55 -11.12
C LEU A 52 -13.57 -0.11 -10.45
N GLY A 53 -12.66 -0.61 -11.27
CA GLY A 53 -11.31 -0.97 -10.87
C GLY A 53 -10.37 0.22 -11.06
N ILE A 54 -9.34 0.29 -10.22
CA ILE A 54 -8.21 1.18 -10.38
C ILE A 54 -6.92 0.37 -10.44
N GLN A 55 -6.12 0.53 -11.49
CA GLN A 55 -4.79 -0.05 -11.55
C GLN A 55 -3.79 0.93 -10.93
N VAL A 56 -3.13 0.52 -9.86
CA VAL A 56 -2.15 1.35 -9.16
C VAL A 56 -0.90 1.57 -10.01
N ASP A 57 -0.60 2.83 -10.30
CA ASP A 57 0.50 3.30 -11.15
C ASP A 57 1.51 4.16 -10.36
N CYS A 58 1.81 3.72 -9.14
CA CYS A 58 2.91 4.22 -8.33
C CYS A 58 3.49 3.07 -7.48
N ASP A 59 4.56 3.36 -6.75
CA ASP A 59 5.25 2.35 -5.92
C ASP A 59 4.40 1.79 -4.78
N LEU A 60 3.29 2.45 -4.43
CA LEU A 60 2.31 1.95 -3.45
C LEU A 60 1.66 0.61 -3.89
N LYS A 61 1.83 0.19 -5.15
CA LYS A 61 1.42 -1.14 -5.62
C LYS A 61 2.23 -2.30 -5.03
N TYR A 62 3.37 -2.00 -4.40
CA TYR A 62 4.22 -3.00 -3.73
C TYR A 62 3.92 -3.14 -2.23
N ILE A 63 2.81 -2.57 -1.73
CA ILE A 63 2.34 -2.83 -0.36
C ILE A 63 1.78 -4.23 -0.34
N ASN A 64 2.45 -5.14 0.35
CA ASN A 64 2.05 -6.54 0.44
C ASN A 64 0.92 -6.76 1.45
N HIS A 65 0.31 -7.94 1.36
CA HIS A 65 -0.70 -8.40 2.31
C HIS A 65 -0.10 -8.78 3.67
N ASN A 66 -0.77 -8.40 4.76
CA ASN A 66 -0.59 -8.99 6.09
C ASN A 66 -1.92 -8.89 6.87
N PRO A 67 -2.40 -9.95 7.54
CA PRO A 67 -3.63 -9.91 8.36
C PRO A 67 -3.50 -9.07 9.64
N GLU A 68 -2.27 -8.72 10.06
CA GLU A 68 -1.99 -7.75 11.11
C GLU A 68 -1.29 -6.49 10.53
N PRO A 69 -1.94 -5.77 9.60
CA PRO A 69 -1.30 -4.75 8.79
C PRO A 69 -0.85 -3.54 9.60
N ASN A 70 0.02 -2.71 9.01
CA ASN A 70 0.44 -1.43 9.56
C ASN A 70 0.02 -0.22 8.74
N ALA A 71 -0.59 -0.42 7.57
CA ALA A 71 -1.17 0.62 6.74
C ALA A 71 -2.58 0.27 6.22
N CYS A 72 -3.31 1.30 5.81
CA CYS A 72 -4.66 1.19 5.24
C CYS A 72 -4.79 2.04 3.97
N TYR A 73 -5.46 1.49 2.94
CA TYR A 73 -5.97 2.27 1.82
C TYR A 73 -7.29 2.95 2.22
N CYS A 74 -7.33 4.28 2.10
CA CYS A 74 -8.52 5.08 2.38
C CYS A 74 -9.36 5.31 1.12
N GLU A 75 -10.65 5.62 1.29
CA GLU A 75 -11.58 5.92 0.19
C GLU A 75 -11.13 7.10 -0.68
N ASP A 76 -10.39 8.05 -0.10
CA ASP A 76 -9.85 9.23 -0.77
C ASP A 76 -8.49 8.98 -1.44
N LEU A 77 -8.13 7.71 -1.66
CA LEU A 77 -6.91 7.23 -2.31
C LEU A 77 -5.62 7.49 -1.52
N GLN A 78 -5.73 7.89 -0.25
CA GLN A 78 -4.59 7.98 0.64
C GLN A 78 -4.19 6.59 1.15
N VAL A 79 -2.90 6.42 1.40
CA VAL A 79 -2.39 5.33 2.24
C VAL A 79 -1.93 5.95 3.54
N ILE A 80 -2.53 5.51 4.65
CA ILE A 80 -2.20 6.01 5.99
C ILE A 80 -1.59 4.91 6.85
N ALA A 81 -0.70 5.28 7.75
CA ALA A 81 -0.24 4.39 8.81
C ALA A 81 -1.35 4.22 9.87
N ILE A 82 -1.67 2.97 10.23
CA ILE A 82 -2.67 2.66 11.28
C ILE A 82 -2.03 2.27 12.61
N LYS A 83 -0.69 2.23 12.66
CA LYS A 83 0.15 2.11 13.85
C LYS A 83 1.52 2.70 13.54
N ASN A 84 2.35 2.94 14.55
CA ASN A 84 3.72 3.40 14.32
C ASN A 84 4.53 2.37 13.53
N ILE A 85 5.23 2.82 12.49
CA ILE A 85 6.08 2.00 11.61
C ILE A 85 7.52 2.47 11.78
N LYS A 86 8.44 1.56 12.11
CA LYS A 86 9.85 1.92 12.29
C LYS A 86 10.57 1.94 10.95
N THR A 87 11.65 2.73 10.88
CA THR A 87 12.55 2.67 9.73
C THR A 87 12.96 1.23 9.42
N GLY A 88 12.73 0.80 8.19
CA GLY A 88 13.06 -0.53 7.71
C GLY A 88 11.95 -1.57 7.87
N ASP A 89 10.85 -1.27 8.57
CA ASP A 89 9.68 -2.16 8.61
C ASP A 89 8.99 -2.18 7.23
N GLU A 90 8.47 -3.34 6.84
CA GLU A 90 7.65 -3.48 5.64
C GLU A 90 6.25 -2.92 5.88
N ILE A 91 5.79 -2.08 4.97
CA ILE A 91 4.47 -1.47 4.96
C ILE A 91 3.51 -2.46 4.30
N THR A 92 2.47 -2.85 5.03
CA THR A 92 1.53 -3.90 4.66
C THR A 92 0.09 -3.48 4.89
N HIS A 93 -0.82 -4.07 4.12
CA HIS A 93 -2.26 -3.84 4.21
C HIS A 93 -3.02 -5.18 4.27
N ASP A 94 -4.21 -5.19 4.83
CA ASP A 94 -5.08 -6.37 4.83
C ASP A 94 -5.89 -6.38 3.52
N TYR A 95 -5.75 -7.43 2.72
CA TYR A 95 -6.43 -7.56 1.42
C TYR A 95 -7.84 -8.15 1.58
N GLY A 96 -8.22 -8.54 2.80
CA GLY A 96 -9.46 -9.24 3.12
C GLY A 96 -9.29 -10.75 3.24
N ASP A 97 -10.36 -11.40 3.73
CA ASP A 97 -10.39 -12.81 4.18
C ASP A 97 -9.96 -13.85 3.15
N ASP A 98 -9.95 -13.51 1.85
CA ASP A 98 -9.54 -14.41 0.76
C ASP A 98 -8.01 -14.60 0.66
N TRP A 99 -7.24 -13.81 1.41
CA TRP A 99 -5.78 -13.84 1.43
C TRP A 99 -5.32 -14.15 2.86
N ILE A 100 -4.85 -15.40 3.09
CA ILE A 100 -4.38 -15.92 4.39
C ILE A 100 -2.96 -16.43 4.27
#